data_AF-D9R5F3-F1
#
_entry.id   AF-D9R5F3-F1
#
_cell.length_a   1.000
_cell.length_b   1.000
_cell.length_c   1.000
_cell.angle_alpha   90.00
_cell.angle_beta   90.00
_cell.angle_gamma   90.00
#
_symmetry.space_group_name_H-M   'P 1'
#
loop_
_entity.id
_entity.type
_entity.pdbx_description
1 polymer ?
#
loop_
_entity_poly.entity_id
_entity_poly.type
_entity_poly.pdbx_seq_one_letter_code
_entity_poly.pdbx_strand_id
1 'polypeptide(L)'
;MVEHSNIDLDNYIDEILKVISLAEIRDRATEHEYGESGVIDSVVNFSDISLEEREEDKALYKYLNSLQYDAIKVIQVVMYIGRGDFLDEDGTSSFSEAWDFFEEQGWNENKQVEAMQIFEKAPLAEYLRSGCKRLGIHI
;
A
#
# COMPACT_ATOMS: atom_id res chain seq x y z
N MET A 1 1.71 -19.63 23.34
CA MET A 1 2.33 -18.30 23.25
C MET A 1 2.97 -18.23 21.89
N VAL A 2 2.38 -17.46 20.99
CA VAL A 2 3.02 -17.17 19.69
C VAL A 2 4.11 -16.16 20.01
N GLU A 3 5.35 -16.44 19.63
CA GLU A 3 6.40 -15.42 19.67
C GLU A 3 5.98 -14.33 18.68
N HIS A 4 5.55 -13.17 19.18
CA HIS A 4 5.36 -12.02 18.31
C HIS A 4 6.75 -11.68 17.77
N SER A 5 6.94 -11.89 16.48
CA SER A 5 8.08 -11.35 15.74
C SER A 5 8.14 -9.87 16.06
N ASN A 6 9.17 -9.43 16.77
CA ASN A 6 9.33 -8.02 17.10
C ASN A 6 9.78 -7.30 15.83
N ILE A 7 8.82 -6.99 14.97
CA ILE A 7 9.09 -6.32 13.69
C ILE A 7 9.50 -4.90 14.00
N ASP A 8 10.78 -4.66 13.77
CA ASP A 8 11.36 -3.33 13.88
C ASP A 8 11.09 -2.57 12.56
N LEU A 9 10.09 -1.67 12.63
CA LEU A 9 9.60 -0.88 11.51
C LEU A 9 10.65 0.06 10.94
N ASP A 10 11.67 0.42 11.72
CA ASP A 10 12.75 1.29 11.28
C ASP A 10 13.55 0.67 10.12
N ASN A 11 13.59 -0.67 10.04
CA ASN A 11 14.26 -1.38 8.95
C ASN A 11 13.53 -1.30 7.60
N TYR A 12 12.31 -0.76 7.57
CA TYR A 12 11.46 -0.70 6.38
C TYR A 12 11.10 0.74 5.96
N ILE A 13 11.64 1.75 6.66
CA ILE A 13 11.31 3.16 6.40
C ILE A 13 11.68 3.56 4.97
N ASP A 14 12.85 3.14 4.48
CA ASP A 14 13.31 3.47 3.14
C ASP A 14 12.38 2.89 2.06
N GLU A 15 11.94 1.65 2.24
CA GLU A 15 10.97 1.00 1.36
C GLU A 15 9.62 1.72 1.38
N ILE A 16 9.10 2.04 2.56
CA ILE A 16 7.83 2.76 2.72
C ILE A 16 7.90 4.13 2.06
N LEU A 17 8.96 4.91 2.31
CA LEU A 17 9.20 6.22 1.69
C LEU A 17 9.26 6.13 0.18
N LYS A 18 9.91 5.10 -0.35
CA LYS A 18 10.01 4.91 -1.79
C LYS A 18 8.67 4.54 -2.42
N VAL A 19 7.86 3.70 -1.77
CA VAL A 19 6.49 3.40 -2.23
C VAL A 19 5.62 4.66 -2.18
N ILE A 20 5.68 5.45 -1.11
CA ILE A 20 4.95 6.73 -1.01
C ILE A 20 5.32 7.63 -2.18
N SER A 21 6.61 7.84 -2.44
CA SER A 21 7.08 8.69 -3.53
C SER A 21 6.56 8.24 -4.90
N LEU A 22 6.59 6.93 -5.18
CA LEU A 22 6.11 6.38 -6.45
C LEU A 22 4.58 6.46 -6.58
N ALA A 23 3.85 6.19 -5.49
CA ALA A 23 2.40 6.34 -5.46
C ALA A 23 1.96 7.79 -5.67
N GLU A 24 2.65 8.78 -5.08
CA GLU A 24 2.33 10.20 -5.31
C GLU A 24 2.55 10.62 -6.77
N ILE A 25 3.58 10.10 -7.42
CA ILE A 25 3.83 10.36 -8.83
C ILE A 25 2.66 9.83 -9.68
N ARG A 26 2.23 8.59 -9.43
CA ARG A 26 1.08 7.97 -10.09
C ARG A 26 -0.23 8.72 -9.84
N ASP A 27 -0.50 9.06 -8.59
CA ASP A 27 -1.74 9.72 -8.17
C ASP A 27 -1.85 11.11 -8.85
N ARG A 28 -0.75 11.88 -8.91
CA ARG A 28 -0.69 13.17 -9.65
C ARG A 28 -0.90 13.03 -11.17
N ALA A 29 -0.32 12.00 -11.79
CA ALA A 29 -0.49 11.75 -13.22
C ALA A 29 -1.97 11.48 -13.54
N THR A 30 -2.64 10.73 -12.68
CA THR A 30 -4.06 10.42 -12.78
C THR A 30 -4.93 11.67 -12.61
N GLU A 31 -4.65 12.52 -11.62
CA GLU A 31 -5.38 13.79 -11.43
C GLU A 31 -5.24 14.77 -12.61
N HIS A 32 -4.06 14.85 -13.23
CA HIS A 32 -3.82 15.71 -14.39
C HIS A 32 -4.66 15.28 -15.61
N GLU A 33 -4.77 13.97 -15.86
CA GLU A 33 -5.57 13.42 -16.97
C GLU A 33 -7.08 13.69 -16.77
N TYR A 34 -7.60 13.49 -15.56
CA TYR A 34 -9.01 13.75 -15.25
C TYR A 34 -9.36 15.24 -15.19
N GLY A 35 -8.40 16.11 -14.85
CA GLY A 35 -8.57 17.57 -14.87
C GLY A 35 -8.70 18.15 -16.28
N GLU A 36 -8.12 17.50 -17.30
CA GLU A 36 -8.21 17.93 -18.71
C GLU A 36 -9.36 17.27 -19.47
N SER A 37 -9.77 16.05 -19.11
CA SER A 37 -10.76 15.26 -19.87
C SER A 37 -12.09 15.14 -19.13
N GLY A 38 -12.87 16.22 -19.10
CA GLY A 38 -14.18 16.28 -18.45
C GLY A 38 -15.29 15.53 -19.18
N VAL A 39 -15.25 14.19 -19.32
CA VAL A 39 -16.41 13.31 -19.58
C VAL A 39 -16.09 11.89 -19.08
N ILE A 40 -16.95 11.34 -18.22
CA ILE A 40 -16.86 9.95 -17.74
C ILE A 40 -17.71 9.05 -18.63
N ASP A 41 -17.13 7.98 -19.14
CA ASP A 41 -17.85 6.72 -19.36
C ASP A 41 -16.93 5.57 -19.01
N SER A 42 -17.21 4.85 -17.92
CA SER A 42 -16.41 3.68 -17.57
C SER A 42 -17.21 2.68 -16.75
N VAL A 43 -17.95 1.83 -17.47
CA VAL A 43 -18.10 0.43 -17.09
C VAL A 43 -16.78 -0.25 -17.45
N VAL A 44 -15.87 -0.39 -16.48
CA VAL A 44 -14.56 -1.04 -16.70
C VAL A 44 -14.77 -2.56 -16.78
N ASN A 45 -14.44 -3.14 -17.93
CA ASN A 45 -14.43 -4.59 -18.14
C ASN A 45 -13.02 -5.12 -17.83
N PHE A 46 -12.89 -5.87 -16.74
CA PHE A 46 -11.63 -6.21 -16.07
C PHE A 46 -10.76 -7.27 -16.77
N SER A 47 -11.19 -7.80 -17.92
CA SER A 47 -10.43 -8.79 -18.69
C SER A 47 -9.38 -8.17 -19.62
N ASP A 48 -9.46 -6.87 -19.88
CA ASP A 48 -8.58 -6.13 -20.80
C ASP A 48 -7.80 -5.03 -20.04
N ILE A 49 -7.09 -5.40 -18.98
CA ILE A 49 -5.94 -4.59 -18.56
C ILE A 49 -4.86 -4.74 -19.65
N SER A 50 -5.10 -4.16 -20.83
CA SER A 50 -4.01 -3.63 -21.61
C SER A 50 -3.56 -2.41 -20.84
N LEU A 51 -2.53 -2.59 -20.00
CA LEU A 51 -1.67 -1.50 -19.56
C LEU A 51 -1.18 -0.80 -20.85
N GLU A 52 -1.92 0.19 -21.36
CA GLU A 52 -1.26 1.29 -22.06
C GLU A 52 -0.45 1.98 -20.96
N GLU A 53 0.85 1.72 -21.05
CA GLU A 53 1.65 1.25 -19.95
C GLU A 53 2.30 2.47 -19.27
N ARG A 54 1.51 3.27 -18.53
CA ARG A 54 1.98 4.50 -17.87
C ARG A 54 3.28 4.22 -17.09
N GLU A 55 4.30 5.02 -17.34
CA GLU A 55 5.65 4.80 -16.79
C GLU A 55 5.63 4.86 -15.25
N GLU A 56 4.70 5.61 -14.68
CA GLU A 56 4.44 5.72 -13.26
C GLU A 56 3.91 4.41 -12.66
N ASP A 57 2.93 3.78 -13.33
CA ASP A 57 2.36 2.49 -12.92
C ASP A 57 3.42 1.39 -13.00
N LYS A 58 4.22 1.37 -14.07
CA LYS A 58 5.37 0.46 -14.21
C LYS A 58 6.38 0.64 -13.09
N ALA A 59 6.74 1.88 -12.78
CA ALA A 59 7.76 2.18 -11.78
C ALA A 59 7.34 1.70 -10.39
N LEU A 60 6.09 1.97 -10.00
CA LEU A 60 5.52 1.50 -8.73
C LEU A 60 5.46 -0.03 -8.68
N TYR A 61 4.86 -0.67 -9.70
CA TYR A 61 4.68 -2.11 -9.72
C TYR A 61 6.02 -2.87 -9.75
N LYS A 62 6.98 -2.38 -10.54
CA LYS A 62 8.33 -2.94 -10.60
C LYS A 62 9.04 -2.82 -9.25
N TYR A 63 8.92 -1.69 -8.57
CA TYR A 63 9.52 -1.50 -7.26
C TYR A 63 8.93 -2.46 -6.23
N LEU A 64 7.60 -2.53 -6.11
CA LEU A 64 6.92 -3.48 -5.22
C LEU A 64 7.36 -4.93 -5.49
N ASN A 65 7.42 -5.36 -6.75
CA ASN A 65 7.89 -6.70 -7.09
C ASN A 65 9.35 -6.97 -6.73
N SER A 66 10.19 -5.94 -6.63
CA SER A 66 11.59 -6.06 -6.25
C SER A 66 11.80 -6.23 -4.73
N LEU A 67 10.81 -5.86 -3.91
CA LEU A 67 10.91 -5.92 -2.46
C LEU A 67 10.91 -7.36 -1.94
N GLN A 68 11.51 -7.56 -0.77
CA GLN A 68 11.38 -8.81 -0.03
C GLN A 68 9.96 -8.97 0.50
N TYR A 69 9.55 -10.20 0.78
CA TYR A 69 8.18 -10.48 1.17
C TYR A 69 7.81 -9.83 2.51
N ASP A 70 8.73 -9.82 3.47
CA ASP A 70 8.51 -9.15 4.76
C ASP A 70 8.23 -7.65 4.59
N ALA A 71 8.95 -6.97 3.68
CA ALA A 71 8.67 -5.57 3.36
C ALA A 71 7.27 -5.38 2.74
N ILE A 72 6.85 -6.29 1.85
CA ILE A 72 5.48 -6.27 1.29
C ILE A 72 4.43 -6.39 2.40
N LYS A 73 4.61 -7.32 3.33
CA LYS A 73 3.69 -7.50 4.47
C LYS A 73 3.64 -6.25 5.34
N VAL A 74 4.80 -5.67 5.69
CA VAL A 74 4.88 -4.43 6.50
C VAL A 74 4.17 -3.28 5.80
N ILE A 75 4.45 -3.05 4.51
CA ILE A 75 3.80 -1.99 3.72
C ILE A 75 2.28 -2.18 3.68
N GLN A 76 1.81 -3.42 3.49
CA GLN A 76 0.39 -3.74 3.48
C GLN A 76 -0.25 -3.42 4.83
N VAL A 77 0.35 -3.84 5.95
CA VAL A 77 -0.17 -3.54 7.30
C VAL A 77 -0.24 -2.03 7.54
N VAL A 78 0.84 -1.29 7.25
CA VAL A 78 0.87 0.17 7.39
C VAL A 78 -0.23 0.83 6.53
N MET A 79 -0.42 0.36 5.31
CA MET A 79 -1.46 0.85 4.41
C MET A 79 -2.87 0.66 4.98
N TYR A 80 -3.22 -0.54 5.47
CA TYR A 80 -4.54 -0.81 6.03
C TYR A 80 -4.79 -0.06 7.34
N ILE A 81 -3.76 0.10 8.19
CA ILE A 81 -3.82 0.98 9.37
C ILE A 81 -4.12 2.42 8.94
N GLY A 82 -3.42 2.91 7.92
CA GLY A 82 -3.62 4.26 7.42
C GLY A 82 -4.99 4.52 6.80
N ARG A 83 -5.53 3.52 6.10
CA ARG A 83 -6.90 3.50 5.58
C ARG A 83 -7.95 3.55 6.69
N GLY A 84 -7.59 3.15 7.90
CA GLY A 84 -8.44 3.18 9.08
C GLY A 84 -9.15 1.85 9.35
N ASP A 85 -8.68 0.74 8.78
CA ASP A 85 -9.28 -0.58 8.98
C ASP A 85 -8.99 -1.15 10.39
N PHE A 86 -7.96 -0.61 11.07
CA PHE A 86 -7.53 -0.98 12.43
C PHE A 86 -7.56 0.21 13.39
N LEU A 87 -8.61 1.02 13.26
CA LEU A 87 -8.83 2.20 14.10
C LEU A 87 -9.59 1.81 15.36
N ASP A 88 -8.99 2.11 16.51
CA ASP A 88 -9.68 2.06 17.79
C ASP A 88 -10.63 3.26 17.97
N GLU A 89 -11.56 3.15 18.92
CA GLU A 89 -12.54 4.20 19.21
C GLU A 89 -11.90 5.54 19.61
N ASP A 90 -10.68 5.51 20.15
CA ASP A 90 -9.90 6.69 20.54
C ASP A 90 -9.05 7.27 19.40
N GLY A 91 -9.11 6.66 18.22
CA GLY A 91 -8.37 7.09 17.04
C GLY A 91 -6.95 6.53 16.92
N THR A 92 -6.53 5.66 17.84
CA THR A 92 -5.24 4.98 17.80
C THR A 92 -5.29 3.70 16.95
N SER A 93 -4.13 3.12 16.68
CA SER A 93 -4.01 1.85 15.94
C SER A 93 -2.79 1.08 16.44
N SER A 94 -2.91 -0.24 16.54
CA SER A 94 -1.81 -1.14 16.94
C SER A 94 -1.22 -1.88 15.74
N PHE A 95 0.09 -1.77 15.52
CA PHE A 95 0.76 -2.56 14.49
C PHE A 95 0.67 -4.05 14.77
N SER A 96 0.82 -4.48 16.03
CA SER A 96 0.82 -5.90 16.37
C SER A 96 -0.55 -6.54 16.13
N GLU A 97 -1.64 -5.85 16.46
CA GLU A 97 -2.99 -6.38 16.25
C GLU A 97 -3.32 -6.47 14.76
N ALA A 98 -2.92 -5.47 13.98
CA ALA A 98 -3.06 -5.52 12.53
C ALA A 98 -2.20 -6.64 11.93
N TRP A 99 -0.95 -6.79 12.38
CA TRP A 99 -0.07 -7.87 11.94
C TRP A 99 -0.64 -9.25 12.25
N ASP A 100 -1.09 -9.47 13.49
CA ASP A 100 -1.68 -10.73 13.93
C ASP A 100 -2.95 -11.05 13.14
N PHE A 101 -3.78 -10.05 12.83
CA PHE A 101 -4.94 -10.24 11.94
C PHE A 101 -4.52 -10.78 10.56
N PHE A 102 -3.47 -10.24 9.95
CA PHE A 102 -2.99 -10.73 8.66
C PHE A 102 -2.32 -12.11 8.74
N GLU A 103 -1.60 -12.42 9.83
CA GLU A 103 -1.12 -13.78 10.09
C GLU A 103 -2.27 -14.77 10.21
N GLU A 104 -3.37 -14.40 10.89
CA GLU A 104 -4.56 -15.23 11.06
C GLU A 104 -5.35 -15.42 9.75
N GLN A 105 -5.51 -14.36 8.96
CA GLN A 105 -6.14 -14.46 7.63
C GLN A 105 -5.27 -15.25 6.65
N GLY A 106 -3.95 -15.23 6.87
CA GLY A 106 -2.96 -15.85 6.01
C GLY A 106 -2.70 -15.01 4.76
N TRP A 107 -1.51 -14.41 4.68
CA TRP A 107 -1.04 -13.86 3.42
C TRP A 107 -0.94 -14.95 2.35
N ASN A 108 -1.20 -14.59 1.10
CA ASN A 108 -1.05 -15.49 -0.02
C ASN A 108 0.41 -15.91 -0.19
N GLU A 109 0.67 -17.23 -0.31
CA GLU A 109 2.03 -17.77 -0.52
C GLU A 109 2.78 -17.12 -1.70
N ASN A 110 2.05 -16.59 -2.68
CA ASN A 110 2.62 -15.81 -3.77
C ASN A 110 2.72 -14.31 -3.41
N LYS A 111 3.94 -13.87 -3.07
CA LYS A 111 4.29 -12.44 -2.85
C LYS A 111 3.75 -11.49 -3.93
N GLN A 112 3.71 -11.91 -5.20
CA GLN A 112 3.26 -11.05 -6.30
C GLN A 112 1.78 -10.71 -6.20
N VAL A 113 0.97 -11.61 -5.61
CA VAL A 113 -0.45 -11.36 -5.34
C VAL A 113 -0.59 -10.27 -4.28
N GLU A 114 0.20 -10.31 -3.21
CA GLU A 114 0.20 -9.28 -2.18
C GLU A 114 0.73 -7.93 -2.70
N ALA A 115 1.79 -7.96 -3.51
CA ALA A 115 2.30 -6.75 -4.18
C ALA A 115 1.26 -6.13 -5.11
N MET A 116 0.48 -6.95 -5.83
CA MET A 116 -0.63 -6.48 -6.67
C MET A 116 -1.73 -5.83 -5.82
N GLN A 117 -2.11 -6.44 -4.70
CA GLN A 117 -3.12 -5.87 -3.81
C GLN A 117 -2.74 -4.49 -3.27
N ILE A 118 -1.45 -4.24 -2.98
CA ILE A 118 -0.93 -2.93 -2.61
C ILE A 118 -0.99 -1.98 -3.81
N PHE A 119 -0.48 -2.42 -4.97
CA PHE A 119 -0.45 -1.63 -6.20
C PHE A 119 -1.84 -1.11 -6.60
N GLU A 120 -2.87 -1.94 -6.49
CA GLU A 120 -4.25 -1.58 -6.86
C GLU A 120 -4.91 -0.56 -5.94
N LYS A 121 -4.33 -0.23 -4.77
CA LYS A 121 -4.95 0.75 -3.85
C LYS A 121 -4.76 2.19 -4.34
N ALA A 122 -5.79 2.99 -4.12
CA ALA A 122 -5.78 4.43 -4.27
C ALA A 122 -6.66 5.09 -3.18
N PRO A 123 -6.24 6.24 -2.60
CA PRO A 123 -4.92 6.87 -2.71
C PRO A 123 -3.86 6.16 -1.85
N LEU A 124 -2.91 5.45 -2.48
CA LEU A 124 -1.93 4.61 -1.75
C LEU A 124 -0.96 5.45 -0.92
N ALA A 125 -0.50 6.57 -1.45
CA ALA A 125 0.43 7.45 -0.73
C ALA A 125 -0.21 8.00 0.55
N GLU A 126 -1.48 8.41 0.48
CA GLU A 126 -2.21 8.93 1.64
C GLU A 126 -2.42 7.86 2.71
N TYR A 127 -2.77 6.64 2.32
CA TYR A 127 -2.88 5.51 3.25
C TYR A 127 -1.54 5.26 3.95
N LEU A 128 -0.43 5.14 3.21
CA LEU A 128 0.87 4.88 3.84
C LEU A 128 1.32 6.02 4.78
N ARG A 129 1.13 7.28 4.38
CA ARG A 129 1.45 8.44 5.24
C ARG A 129 0.60 8.45 6.51
N SER A 130 -0.69 8.20 6.38
CA SER A 130 -1.60 8.13 7.52
C SER A 130 -1.24 6.97 8.44
N GLY A 131 -0.86 5.82 7.89
CA GLY A 131 -0.40 4.65 8.63
C GLY A 131 0.85 4.95 9.45
N CYS A 132 1.87 5.54 8.81
CA CYS A 132 3.09 5.96 9.49
C CYS A 132 2.80 6.93 10.65
N LYS A 133 1.94 7.93 10.41
CA LYS A 133 1.54 8.89 11.44
C LYS A 133 0.85 8.21 12.63
N ARG A 134 -0.07 7.28 12.38
CA ARG A 134 -0.79 6.52 13.43
C ARG A 134 0.16 5.65 14.26
N LEU A 135 1.19 5.11 13.61
CA LEU A 135 2.22 4.29 14.24
C LEU A 135 3.36 5.09 14.89
N GLY A 136 3.34 6.43 14.80
CA GLY A 136 4.40 7.28 15.34
C GLY A 136 5.70 7.23 14.54
N ILE A 137 5.69 6.71 13.31
CA ILE A 137 6.85 6.71 12.41
C ILE A 137 7.00 8.12 11.81
N HIS A 138 8.17 8.71 11.98
CA HIS A 138 8.49 10.04 11.47
C HIS A 138 9.09 9.94 10.07
N ILE A 139 8.33 10.37 9.06
CA ILE A 139 8.69 10.36 7.63
C ILE A 139 8.46 11.73 6.97
#